data_AF-A0A3L7SLQ9-F1
#
_entry.id   AF-A0A3L7SLQ9-F1
#
_cell.length_a   1.000
_cell.length_b   1.000
_cell.length_c   1.000
_cell.angle_alpha   90.00
_cell.angle_beta   90.00
_cell.angle_gamma   90.00
#
_symmetry.space_group_name_H-M   'P 1'
#
loop_
_entity.id
_entity.type
_entity.pdbx_description
1 polymer ?
#
loop_
_entity_poly.entity_id
_entity_poly.type
_entity_poly.pdbx_seq_one_letter_code
_entity_poly.pdbx_strand_id
1 'polypeptide(L)'
;AESALRLLLLAGHNGGGWDGDRGFVSRAAMLGRTVGYVIDQGLVTIAYAVPGDTNLDGVVDVIDVVNLVNNFNAPSGDDVGWSGGDFNYDGMVDQLDLSDFLGAAAFDQGPYLSAADAAFASLVSERT
;
A
#
# COMPACT_ATOMS: atom_id res chain seq x y z
N ALA A 1 -0.93 -13.79 -10.64
CA ALA A 1 -0.16 -12.56 -10.93
C ALA A 1 0.09 -11.80 -9.62
N GLU A 2 -0.97 -11.56 -8.84
CA GLU A 2 -0.88 -10.91 -7.53
C GLU A 2 0.07 -11.60 -6.54
N SER A 3 -0.03 -12.92 -6.34
CA SER A 3 0.85 -13.63 -5.39
C SER A 3 2.34 -13.51 -5.74
N ALA A 4 2.70 -13.35 -7.02
CA ALA A 4 4.10 -13.14 -7.43
C ALA A 4 4.57 -11.69 -7.14
N LEU A 5 3.70 -10.70 -7.39
CA LEU A 5 3.95 -9.30 -7.03
C LEU A 5 4.15 -9.17 -5.52
N ARG A 6 3.27 -9.78 -4.72
CA ARG A 6 3.33 -9.73 -3.26
C ARG A 6 4.61 -10.36 -2.71
N LEU A 7 5.05 -11.50 -3.27
CA LEU A 7 6.35 -12.10 -2.94
C LEU A 7 7.55 -11.18 -3.23
N LEU A 8 7.50 -10.40 -4.32
CA LEU A 8 8.56 -9.43 -4.64
C LEU A 8 8.52 -8.21 -3.72
N LEU A 9 7.33 -7.75 -3.30
CA LEU A 9 7.17 -6.68 -2.32
C LEU A 9 7.68 -7.12 -0.95
N LEU A 10 7.24 -8.29 -0.47
CA LEU A 10 7.67 -8.84 0.81
C LEU A 10 9.20 -9.07 0.87
N ALA A 11 9.79 -9.59 -0.21
CA ALA A 11 11.24 -9.80 -0.31
C ALA A 11 12.03 -8.48 -0.22
N GLY A 12 11.51 -7.41 -0.83
CA GLY A 12 12.14 -6.10 -0.77
C GLY A 12 11.90 -5.38 0.56
N HIS A 13 10.69 -5.49 1.12
CA HIS A 13 10.23 -4.85 2.34
C HIS A 13 11.15 -5.14 3.54
N ASN A 14 11.62 -6.39 3.69
CA ASN A 14 12.57 -6.81 4.75
C ASN A 14 12.22 -6.27 6.16
N GLY A 15 10.93 -6.38 6.54
CA GLY A 15 10.45 -5.88 7.84
C GLY A 15 10.44 -4.35 7.97
N GLY A 16 10.29 -3.62 6.87
CA GLY A 16 10.25 -2.16 6.82
C GLY A 16 11.56 -1.50 6.38
N GLY A 17 12.63 -2.27 6.22
CA GLY A 17 13.95 -1.77 5.79
C GLY A 17 14.02 -1.39 4.30
N TRP A 18 13.14 -1.96 3.47
CA TRP A 18 13.14 -1.76 2.01
C TRP A 18 14.51 -2.01 1.34
N ASP A 19 15.32 -2.87 1.94
CA ASP A 19 16.72 -3.13 1.60
C ASP A 19 17.03 -4.62 1.37
N GLY A 20 16.00 -5.43 1.14
CA GLY A 20 16.17 -6.87 0.90
C GLY A 20 17.06 -7.21 -0.30
N ASP A 21 17.66 -8.40 -0.30
CA ASP A 21 18.58 -8.82 -1.38
C ASP A 21 17.88 -9.18 -2.72
N ARG A 22 16.54 -9.15 -2.74
CA ARG A 22 15.67 -9.44 -3.90
C ARG A 22 14.40 -8.60 -3.82
N GLY A 23 13.66 -8.52 -4.93
CA GLY A 23 12.35 -7.86 -4.96
C GLY A 23 12.41 -6.36 -5.27
N PHE A 24 11.38 -5.63 -4.85
CA PHE A 24 11.33 -4.17 -4.99
C PHE A 24 11.99 -3.50 -3.79
N VAL A 25 13.19 -2.96 -4.00
CA VAL A 25 13.97 -2.30 -2.93
C VAL A 25 13.96 -0.80 -3.11
N SER A 26 13.89 -0.06 -2.00
CA SER A 26 14.05 1.38 -1.99
C SER A 26 14.80 1.84 -0.76
N ARG A 27 16.09 2.19 -0.93
CA ARG A 27 16.92 2.78 0.13
C ARG A 27 16.49 4.19 0.53
N ALA A 28 15.50 4.76 -0.16
CA ALA A 28 14.88 6.05 0.14
C ALA A 28 13.51 5.92 0.82
N ALA A 29 12.95 4.71 0.92
CA ALA A 29 11.74 4.44 1.70
C ALA A 29 12.10 4.41 3.18
N MET A 30 12.30 5.59 3.76
CA MET A 30 12.51 5.77 5.19
C MET A 30 11.64 6.95 5.64
N LEU A 31 11.02 6.82 6.84
CA LEU A 31 10.02 7.70 7.45
C LEU A 31 8.54 7.35 7.14
N GLY A 32 8.08 6.18 7.59
CA GLY A 32 6.64 5.86 7.66
C GLY A 32 5.93 5.70 6.31
N ARG A 33 6.71 5.60 5.22
CA ARG A 33 6.24 5.35 3.86
C ARG A 33 6.60 3.93 3.45
N THR A 34 5.76 3.35 2.62
CA THR A 34 5.84 1.99 2.11
C THR A 34 5.47 1.97 0.62
N VAL A 35 5.37 0.79 0.00
CA VAL A 35 5.03 0.66 -1.42
C VAL A 35 3.64 0.04 -1.56
N GLY A 36 2.65 0.88 -1.88
CA GLY A 36 1.31 0.40 -2.15
C GLY A 36 1.16 -0.15 -3.56
N TYR A 37 0.18 -1.03 -3.76
CA TYR A 37 -0.16 -1.54 -5.08
C TYR A 37 -1.67 -1.70 -5.27
N VAL A 38 -2.16 -1.50 -6.49
CA VAL A 38 -3.54 -1.80 -6.89
C VAL A 38 -3.50 -2.58 -8.18
N ILE A 39 -4.34 -3.63 -8.26
CA ILE A 39 -4.52 -4.41 -9.49
C ILE A 39 -5.95 -4.21 -9.96
N ASP A 40 -6.10 -3.60 -11.15
CA ASP A 40 -7.40 -3.41 -11.78
C ASP A 40 -7.38 -3.95 -13.22
N GLN A 41 -8.23 -4.92 -13.50
CA GLN A 41 -8.35 -5.56 -14.82
C GLN A 41 -7.02 -6.02 -15.46
N GLY A 42 -6.04 -6.39 -14.63
CA GLY A 42 -4.71 -6.84 -15.09
C GLY A 42 -3.68 -5.72 -15.24
N LEU A 43 -4.07 -4.46 -15.05
CA LEU A 43 -3.14 -3.35 -14.86
C LEU A 43 -2.64 -3.34 -13.41
N VAL A 44 -1.33 -3.17 -13.23
CA VAL A 44 -0.71 -3.06 -11.91
C VAL A 44 -0.22 -1.63 -11.72
N THR A 45 -0.81 -0.93 -10.76
CA THR A 45 -0.35 0.37 -10.27
C THR A 45 0.50 0.13 -9.03
N ILE A 46 1.69 0.74 -8.98
CA ILE A 46 2.61 0.68 -7.83
C ILE A 46 3.02 2.11 -7.50
N ALA A 47 2.91 2.49 -6.22
CA ALA A 47 3.20 3.85 -5.78
C ALA A 47 3.84 3.86 -4.38
N TYR A 48 4.50 4.98 -4.06
CA TYR A 48 4.77 5.30 -2.66
C TYR A 48 3.44 5.57 -1.97
N ALA A 49 3.22 4.91 -0.84
CA ALA A 49 2.01 5.06 -0.03
C ALA A 49 2.36 5.09 1.45
N VAL A 50 1.40 5.50 2.27
CA VAL A 50 1.42 5.21 3.72
C VAL A 50 0.45 4.05 3.98
N PRO A 51 0.70 3.21 5.00
CA PRO A 51 -0.31 2.26 5.44
C PRO A 51 -1.63 2.97 5.71
N GLY A 52 -2.70 2.52 5.06
CA GLY A 52 -4.01 3.15 5.11
C GLY A 52 -4.46 3.84 3.83
N ASP A 53 -3.61 4.11 2.85
CA ASP A 53 -4.08 4.61 1.54
C ASP A 53 -4.35 3.41 0.62
N THR A 54 -5.57 2.87 0.69
CA THR A 54 -5.95 1.63 0.01
C THR A 54 -6.21 1.82 -1.49
N ASN A 55 -6.50 3.04 -1.92
CA ASN A 55 -6.85 3.36 -3.31
C ASN A 55 -5.72 4.11 -4.07
N LEU A 56 -4.62 4.43 -3.39
CA LEU A 56 -3.43 5.14 -3.88
C LEU A 56 -3.72 6.56 -4.38
N ASP A 57 -4.66 7.27 -3.77
CA ASP A 57 -5.00 8.65 -4.14
C ASP A 57 -4.16 9.71 -3.41
N GLY A 58 -3.28 9.30 -2.49
CA GLY A 58 -2.40 10.17 -1.74
C GLY A 58 -3.05 10.78 -0.50
N VAL A 59 -4.25 10.32 -0.11
CA VAL A 59 -4.99 10.69 1.09
C VAL A 59 -5.34 9.41 1.86
N VAL A 60 -5.52 9.51 3.17
CA VAL A 60 -6.12 8.44 3.98
C VAL A 60 -7.41 8.95 4.58
N ASP A 61 -8.54 8.43 4.12
CA ASP A 61 -9.86 8.89 4.54
C ASP A 61 -10.84 7.74 4.89
N VAL A 62 -12.13 8.07 4.98
CA VAL A 62 -13.16 7.11 5.38
C VAL A 62 -13.34 5.97 4.38
N ILE A 63 -13.05 6.18 3.09
CA ILE A 63 -13.12 5.15 2.05
C ILE A 63 -12.11 4.05 2.37
N ASP A 64 -10.90 4.41 2.80
CA ASP A 64 -9.88 3.45 3.15
C ASP A 64 -10.20 2.64 4.40
N VAL A 65 -10.76 3.30 5.42
CA VAL A 65 -11.23 2.62 6.63
C VAL A 65 -12.31 1.60 6.29
N VAL A 66 -13.23 1.94 5.39
CA VAL A 66 -14.27 1.01 4.93
C VAL A 66 -13.65 -0.19 4.22
N ASN A 67 -12.64 0.03 3.36
CA ASN A 67 -11.93 -1.05 2.68
C ASN A 67 -11.26 -2.01 3.68
N LEU A 68 -10.53 -1.49 4.67
CA LEU A 68 -9.92 -2.29 5.73
C LEU A 68 -10.97 -3.09 6.52
N VAL A 69 -12.00 -2.41 7.03
CA VAL A 69 -13.01 -3.03 7.91
C VAL A 69 -13.81 -4.11 7.19
N ASN A 70 -14.12 -3.93 5.90
CA ASN A 70 -14.85 -4.93 5.11
C ASN A 70 -14.08 -6.23 4.92
N ASN A 71 -12.74 -6.19 5.00
CA ASN A 71 -11.87 -7.36 4.80
C ASN A 71 -11.23 -7.86 6.10
N PHE A 72 -11.49 -7.20 7.24
CA PHE A 72 -10.87 -7.53 8.50
C PHE A 72 -11.22 -8.95 8.97
N ASN A 73 -10.20 -9.78 9.19
CA ASN A 73 -10.32 -11.21 9.47
C ASN A 73 -11.17 -11.98 8.45
N ALA A 74 -11.09 -11.60 7.16
CA ALA A 74 -11.71 -12.37 6.09
C ALA A 74 -11.27 -13.87 6.16
N PRO A 75 -12.15 -14.83 5.79
CA PRO A 75 -11.82 -16.24 5.83
C PRO A 75 -10.57 -16.58 5.01
N SER A 76 -9.77 -17.51 5.50
CA SER A 76 -8.56 -17.95 4.81
C SER A 76 -8.88 -18.52 3.42
N GLY A 77 -8.27 -17.95 2.38
CA GLY A 77 -8.47 -18.32 0.97
C GLY A 77 -8.90 -17.17 0.07
N ASP A 78 -9.45 -16.10 0.65
CA ASP A 78 -9.63 -14.82 -0.02
C ASP A 78 -8.31 -14.05 0.13
N ASP A 79 -7.49 -14.07 -0.92
CA ASP A 79 -6.19 -13.42 -0.93
C ASP A 79 -6.43 -11.90 -1.04
N VAL A 80 -6.54 -11.22 0.09
CA VAL A 80 -6.83 -9.78 0.14
C VAL A 80 -5.53 -9.01 0.04
N GLY A 81 -5.36 -8.23 -1.02
CA GLY A 81 -4.20 -7.38 -1.22
C GLY A 81 -4.34 -6.01 -0.55
N TRP A 82 -3.38 -5.14 -0.87
CA TRP A 82 -3.28 -3.76 -0.37
C TRP A 82 -4.60 -2.97 -0.44
N SER A 83 -5.37 -3.11 -1.53
CA SER A 83 -6.65 -2.40 -1.70
C SER A 83 -7.74 -2.82 -0.70
N GLY A 84 -7.59 -3.98 -0.07
CA GLY A 84 -8.46 -4.41 1.02
C GLY A 84 -7.87 -4.14 2.42
N GLY A 85 -6.66 -3.60 2.51
CA GLY A 85 -6.02 -3.24 3.77
C GLY A 85 -4.85 -4.13 4.22
N ASP A 86 -4.32 -5.03 3.37
CA ASP A 86 -3.09 -5.79 3.67
C ASP A 86 -1.86 -4.88 3.43
N PHE A 87 -1.37 -4.24 4.49
CA PHE A 87 -0.27 -3.28 4.41
C PHE A 87 1.09 -3.90 4.66
N ASN A 88 1.12 -5.11 5.22
CA ASN A 88 2.35 -5.84 5.54
C ASN A 88 2.71 -6.93 4.50
N TYR A 89 1.83 -7.12 3.51
CA TYR A 89 1.96 -8.02 2.36
C TYR A 89 1.87 -9.53 2.71
N ASP A 90 1.28 -9.89 3.83
CA ASP A 90 1.17 -11.29 4.28
C ASP A 90 -0.06 -12.04 3.74
N GLY A 91 -0.94 -11.32 3.03
CA GLY A 91 -2.16 -11.86 2.43
C GLY A 91 -3.34 -11.98 3.39
N MET A 92 -3.24 -11.41 4.59
CA MET A 92 -4.35 -11.28 5.54
C MET A 92 -4.58 -9.80 5.87
N VAL A 93 -5.79 -9.49 6.31
CA VAL A 93 -6.10 -8.16 6.89
C VAL A 93 -6.49 -8.39 8.34
N ASP A 94 -5.57 -8.08 9.25
CA ASP A 94 -5.73 -8.39 10.66
C ASP A 94 -5.25 -7.26 11.60
N GLN A 95 -5.00 -7.60 12.87
CA GLN A 95 -4.57 -6.64 13.88
C GLN A 95 -3.24 -5.95 13.53
N LEU A 96 -2.35 -6.61 12.79
CA LEU A 96 -1.08 -6.04 12.35
C LEU A 96 -1.32 -4.91 11.35
N ASP A 97 -2.23 -5.10 10.38
CA ASP A 97 -2.57 -4.04 9.43
C ASP A 97 -3.29 -2.87 10.08
N LEU A 98 -4.17 -3.15 11.05
CA LEU A 98 -4.77 -2.09 11.86
C LEU A 98 -3.72 -1.32 12.66
N SER A 99 -2.69 -2.01 13.18
CA SER A 99 -1.57 -1.34 13.85
C SER A 99 -0.77 -0.46 12.89
N ASP A 100 -0.53 -0.93 11.66
CA ASP A 100 0.16 -0.16 10.63
C ASP A 100 -0.64 1.08 10.20
N PHE A 101 -1.95 0.92 9.97
CA PHE A 101 -2.89 2.03 9.71
C PHE A 101 -2.83 3.10 10.81
N LEU A 102 -2.95 2.69 12.08
CA LEU A 102 -2.93 3.63 13.21
C LEU A 102 -1.55 4.26 13.40
N GLY A 103 -0.48 3.49 13.18
CA GLY A 103 0.90 3.95 13.29
C GLY A 103 1.30 4.98 12.24
N ALA A 104 0.66 4.94 11.05
CA ALA A 104 0.86 5.93 10.00
C ALA A 104 0.36 7.33 10.40
N ALA A 105 -0.62 7.41 11.31
CA ALA A 105 -1.22 8.66 11.79
C ALA A 105 -1.67 9.62 10.65
N ALA A 106 -2.11 9.06 9.52
CA ALA A 106 -2.42 9.80 8.29
C ALA A 106 -3.92 10.07 8.09
N PHE A 107 -4.80 9.40 8.85
CA PHE A 107 -6.25 9.52 8.69
C PHE A 107 -6.73 10.97 8.87
N ASP A 108 -7.44 11.46 7.85
CA ASP A 108 -8.02 12.81 7.79
C ASP A 108 -6.98 13.94 7.98
N GLN A 109 -5.72 13.69 7.65
CA GLN A 109 -4.65 14.71 7.67
C GLN A 109 -4.51 15.47 6.33
N GLY A 110 -5.32 15.10 5.33
CA GLY A 110 -5.19 15.58 3.95
C GLY A 110 -4.07 14.88 3.17
N PRO A 111 -3.68 15.40 1.99
CA PRO A 111 -2.68 14.77 1.14
C PRO A 111 -1.31 14.67 1.80
N TYR A 112 -0.73 13.47 1.84
CA TYR A 112 0.59 13.22 2.43
C TYR A 112 1.73 13.26 1.40
N LEU A 113 1.39 13.28 0.11
CA LEU A 113 2.31 13.52 -0.99
C LEU A 113 2.54 15.01 -1.18
N SER A 114 3.75 15.40 -1.59
CA SER A 114 4.00 16.81 -1.93
C SER A 114 3.27 17.19 -3.21
N ALA A 115 2.99 18.48 -3.40
CA ALA A 115 2.38 18.97 -4.65
C ALA A 115 3.20 18.62 -5.90
N ALA A 116 4.54 18.51 -5.76
CA ALA A 116 5.41 18.04 -6.84
C ALA A 116 5.18 16.55 -7.13
N ASP A 117 5.13 15.70 -6.09
CA ASP A 117 4.91 14.26 -6.23
C ASP A 117 3.54 13.95 -6.87
N ALA A 118 2.49 14.65 -6.43
CA ALA A 118 1.14 14.52 -6.99
C ALA A 118 1.08 14.95 -8.46
N ALA A 119 1.78 16.04 -8.83
CA ALA A 119 1.86 16.50 -10.22
C ALA A 119 2.62 15.53 -11.13
N PHE A 120 3.69 14.90 -10.63
CA PHE A 120 4.39 13.85 -11.38
C PHE A 120 3.51 12.61 -11.60
N ALA A 121 2.77 12.17 -10.57
CA ALA A 121 1.84 11.05 -10.69
C ALA A 121 0.73 11.33 -11.73
N SER A 122 0.13 12.52 -11.69
CA SER A 122 -0.91 12.95 -12.64
C SER A 122 -0.38 13.03 -14.08
N LEU A 123 0.81 13.59 -14.30
CA LEU A 123 1.38 13.74 -15.65
C LEU A 123 1.75 12.40 -16.29
N VAL A 124 2.17 11.41 -15.50
CA VAL A 124 2.47 10.06 -16.00
C VAL A 124 1.18 9.32 -16.37
N SER A 125 0.11 9.50 -15.61
CA SER A 125 -1.19 8.86 -15.88
C SER A 125 -1.84 9.34 -17.19
N GLU A 126 -1.69 10.61 -17.58
CA GLU A 126 -2.25 11.15 -18.83
C GLU A 126 -1.52 10.73 -20.13
N ARG A 127 -0.39 10.04 -20.03
CA ARG A 127 0.50 9.71 -21.15
C ARG A 127 0.48 8.23 -21.56
N THR A 128 -0.32 7.41 -20.88
CA THR A 128 -0.47 5.96 -21.11
C THR A 128 -1.92 5.63 -21.44
#